data_AF-A0AAN5CG79-F1
#
_entry.id   AF-A0AAN5CG79-F1
#
_cell.length_a   1.000
_cell.length_b   1.000
_cell.length_c   1.000
_cell.angle_alpha   90.00
_cell.angle_beta   90.00
_cell.angle_gamma   90.00
#
_symmetry.space_group_name_H-M   'P 1'
#
loop_
_entity.id
_entity.type
_entity.pdbx_description
1 polymer ?
#
loop_
_entity_poly.entity_id
_entity_poly.type
_entity_poly.pdbx_seq_one_letter_code
_entity_poly.pdbx_strand_id
1 'polypeptide(L)' 'QAAVRLPNLQMLNLSGSELTADVAEKLVMLWSENEINKATLNISTNNLSDAFGGIRELAEDLGGRVDVG' A
#
# COMPACT_ATOMS: atom_id res chain seq x y z
N GLN A 1 -3.86 18.46 12.33
CA GLN A 1 -3.60 17.01 12.17
C GLN A 1 -2.10 16.81 12.31
N ALA A 2 -1.64 16.02 13.28
CA ALA A 2 -0.22 15.74 13.42
C ALA A 2 0.15 14.58 12.49
N ALA A 3 1.01 14.82 11.51
CA ALA A 3 1.52 13.77 10.65
C ALA A 3 2.64 13.01 11.37
N VAL A 4 2.51 11.70 11.53
CA VAL A 4 3.61 10.86 12.02
C VAL A 4 4.64 10.75 10.90
N ARG A 5 5.88 11.18 11.17
CA ARG A 5 7.01 11.03 10.25
C ARG A 5 7.82 9.82 10.67
N LEU A 6 8.00 8.87 9.77
CA LEU A 6 8.78 7.65 9.98
C LEU A 6 9.98 7.64 9.02
N PRO A 7 11.01 8.48 9.25
CA PRO A 7 12.10 8.70 8.29
C PRO A 7 12.96 7.46 8.03
N ASN A 8 12.91 6.47 8.93
CA ASN A 8 13.67 5.22 8.84
C ASN A 8 12.76 4.01 8.56
N LEU A 9 11.51 4.23 8.12
CA LEU A 9 10.62 3.13 7.81
C LEU A 9 11.18 2.33 6.63
N GLN A 10 11.26 1.01 6.78
CA GLN A 10 11.68 0.10 5.72
C GLN A 10 10.50 -0.72 5.18
N MET A 11 9.53 -1.02 6.04
CA MET A 11 8.34 -1.78 5.69
C MET A 11 7.18 -1.34 6.57
N LEU A 12 6.00 -1.20 5.99
CA LEU A 12 4.73 -1.18 6.69
C LEU A 12 3.95 -2.43 6.29
N ASN A 13 3.71 -3.31 7.27
CA ASN A 13 2.94 -4.53 7.05
C ASN A 13 1.53 -4.39 7.63
N LEU A 14 0.53 -4.43 6.76
CA LEU A 14 -0.91 -4.41 7.02
C LEU A 14 -1.58 -5.64 6.37
N SER A 15 -0.82 -6.70 6.16
CA SER A 15 -1.36 -7.96 5.65
C SER A 15 -2.45 -8.49 6.58
N GLY A 16 -3.55 -8.97 5.99
CA GLY A 16 -4.66 -9.57 6.73
C GLY A 16 -5.33 -8.64 7.75
N SER A 17 -5.18 -7.32 7.59
CA SER A 17 -5.68 -6.32 8.53
C SER A 17 -7.13 -5.88 8.24
N GLU A 18 -7.87 -6.67 7.44
CA GLU A 18 -9.25 -6.40 7.03
C GLU A 18 -9.44 -5.03 6.37
N LEU A 19 -8.47 -4.61 5.54
CA LEU A 19 -8.57 -3.38 4.78
C LEU A 19 -9.74 -3.43 3.81
N THR A 20 -10.52 -2.35 3.76
CA THR A 20 -11.48 -2.15 2.67
C THR A 20 -10.75 -1.81 1.38
N ALA A 21 -11.39 -2.06 0.23
CA ALA A 21 -10.87 -1.69 -1.08
C ALA A 21 -10.45 -0.21 -1.15
N ASP A 22 -11.30 0.71 -0.69
CA ASP A 22 -11.02 2.14 -0.66
C ASP A 22 -9.77 2.51 0.17
N VAL A 23 -9.54 1.81 1.28
CA VAL A 23 -8.37 2.06 2.13
C VAL A 23 -7.11 1.52 1.47
N ALA A 24 -7.18 0.32 0.89
CA ALA A 24 -6.07 -0.27 0.14
C ALA A 24 -5.66 0.63 -1.03
N GLU A 25 -6.61 1.07 -1.86
CA GLU A 25 -6.35 1.97 -2.99
C GLU A 25 -5.68 3.28 -2.53
N LYS A 26 -6.21 3.91 -1.47
CA LYS A 26 -5.60 5.11 -0.88
C LYS A 26 -4.18 4.87 -0.38
N LEU A 27 -3.90 3.72 0.23
CA LEU A 27 -2.55 3.40 0.69
C LEU A 27 -1.58 3.23 -0.48
N VAL A 28 -2.01 2.59 -1.58
CA VAL A 28 -1.18 2.44 -2.79
C VAL A 28 -0.90 3.81 -3.43
N MET A 29 -1.91 4.67 -3.56
CA MET A 29 -1.72 6.05 -4.06
C MET A 29 -0.79 6.87 -3.17
N LEU A 30 -0.93 6.79 -1.85
CA LEU A 30 -0.01 7.49 -0.94
C LEU A 30 1.42 6.97 -1.05
N TRP A 31 1.60 5.69 -1.38
CA TRP A 31 2.92 5.10 -1.62
C TRP A 31 3.52 5.55 -2.96
N SER A 32 2.68 5.80 -3.97
CA SER A 32 3.11 6.33 -5.28
C SER A 32 3.62 7.77 -5.17
N GLU A 33 2.90 8.61 -4.44
CA GLU A 33 3.25 10.03 -4.24
C GLU A 33 4.51 10.23 -3.39
N ASN A 34 4.90 9.22 -2.61
CA ASN A 34 6.04 9.30 -1.70
C ASN A 34 7.31 8.73 -2.32
N GLU A 35 7.87 9.44 -3.30
CA GLU A 35 9.09 9.04 -4.03
C GLU A 35 10.35 9.02 -3.16
N ILE A 36 10.37 9.76 -2.05
CA ILE A 36 11.54 9.87 -1.16
C ILE A 36 11.67 8.62 -0.27
N ASN A 37 10.55 7.99 0.07
CA ASN A 37 10.54 6.88 1.03
C ASN A 37 10.67 5.54 0.31
N LYS A 38 11.82 4.86 0.45
CA LYS A 38 12.04 3.51 -0.11
C LYS A 38 11.34 2.38 0.65
N ALA A 39 10.52 2.71 1.66
CA ALA A 39 9.76 1.71 2.39
C ALA A 39 8.88 0.89 1.44
N THR A 40 8.70 -0.37 1.80
CA THR A 40 7.72 -1.27 1.17
C THR A 40 6.40 -1.25 1.93
N LEU A 41 5.31 -1.43 1.22
CA LEU A 41 3.97 -1.62 1.78
C LEU A 41 3.53 -3.06 1.51
N ASN A 42 3.13 -3.77 2.55
CA ASN A 42 2.49 -5.06 2.40
C ASN A 42 1.03 -4.94 2.84
N ILE A 43 0.10 -5.09 1.90
CA ILE A 43 -1.34 -5.19 2.12
C ILE A 43 -1.89 -6.54 1.61
N SER A 44 -1.04 -7.55 1.47
CA SER A 44 -1.43 -8.90 1.06
C SER A 44 -2.49 -9.51 1.98
N THR A 45 -3.19 -10.52 1.47
CA THR A 45 -4.20 -11.29 2.22
C THR A 45 -5.37 -10.46 2.77
N ASN A 46 -5.57 -9.23 2.27
CA ASN A 46 -6.81 -8.47 2.49
C ASN A 46 -7.85 -8.86 1.42
N ASN A 47 -9.12 -8.93 1.81
CA ASN A 47 -10.20 -9.23 0.87
C ASN A 47 -10.62 -7.96 0.11
N LEU A 48 -9.98 -7.71 -1.04
CA LEU A 48 -10.24 -6.53 -1.87
C LEU A 48 -11.34 -6.75 -2.92
N SER A 49 -11.89 -7.98 -3.01
CA SER A 49 -12.98 -8.34 -3.94
C SER A 49 -12.68 -7.86 -5.38
N ASP A 50 -13.67 -7.30 -6.08
CA ASP A 50 -13.54 -6.86 -7.47
C ASP A 50 -12.52 -5.72 -7.68
N ALA A 51 -12.17 -4.98 -6.62
CA ALA A 51 -11.18 -3.91 -6.69
C ALA A 51 -9.74 -4.43 -6.75
N PHE A 52 -9.51 -5.72 -6.47
CA PHE A 52 -8.17 -6.31 -6.47
C PHE A 52 -7.41 -6.07 -7.78
N GLY A 53 -8.06 -6.21 -8.94
CA GLY A 53 -7.41 -6.04 -10.24
C GLY A 53 -6.84 -4.64 -10.45
N GLY A 54 -7.63 -3.60 -10.18
CA GLY A 54 -7.18 -2.21 -10.31
C GLY A 54 -6.12 -1.84 -9.27
N ILE A 55 -6.27 -2.29 -8.02
CA ILE A 55 -5.28 -2.03 -6.97
C ILE A 55 -3.95 -2.72 -7.29
N ARG A 56 -4.00 -3.92 -7.89
CA ARG A 56 -2.82 -4.65 -8.33
C ARG A 56 -2.11 -3.93 -9.48
N GLU A 57 -2.82 -3.46 -10.49
CA GLU A 57 -2.25 -2.68 -11.59
C GLU A 57 -1.52 -1.44 -11.06
N LEU A 58 -2.16 -0.69 -10.16
CA LEU A 58 -1.55 0.45 -9.49
C LEU A 58 -0.29 0.06 -8.68
N ALA A 59 -0.29 -1.09 -8.03
CA ALA A 59 0.87 -1.58 -7.27
C ALA A 59 2.04 -2.02 -8.18
N GLU A 60 1.74 -2.62 -9.33
CA GLU A 60 2.74 -3.06 -10.32
C GLU A 60 3.47 -1.86 -10.93
N ASP A 61 2.78 -0.75 -11.19
CA ASP A 61 3.36 0.52 -11.63
C ASP A 61 4.39 1.10 -10.64
N LEU A 62 4.37 0.66 -9.38
CA LEU A 62 5.30 1.08 -8.33
C LEU A 62 6.55 0.19 -8.21
N GLY A 63 6.77 -0.72 -9.17
CA GLY A 63 8.01 -1.49 -9.28
C GLY A 63 8.27 -2.40 -8.09
N GLY A 64 7.22 -3.01 -7.51
CA GLY A 64 7.33 -3.95 -6.40
C GLY A 64 7.48 -3.32 -5.01
N ARG A 65 7.25 -2.01 -4.88
CA ARG A 65 7.20 -1.32 -3.57
C ARG A 65 5.94 -1.64 -2.77
N VAL A 66 4.91 -2.18 -3.43
CA VAL A 66 3.64 -2.57 -2.82
C VAL A 66 3.37 -4.04 -3.14
N ASP A 67 3.14 -4.84 -2.12
CA ASP A 67 2.65 -6.22 -2.21
C ASP A 67 1.17 -6.24 -1.80
N VAL A 68 0.30 -6.72 -2.70
CA VAL A 68 -1.16 -6.74 -2.50
C VAL A 68 -1.75 -8.14 -2.34
N GLY A 69 -0.91 -9.19 -2.31
CA GLY A 69 -1.36 -10.58 -2.20
C GLY A 69 -1.44 -11.31 -3.52
#